data_AF-A0A2R7SCW5-F1
#
_entry.id   AF-A0A2R7SCW5-F1
#
_cell.length_a   1.000
_cell.length_b   1.000
_cell.length_c   1.000
_cell.angle_alpha   90.00
_cell.angle_beta   90.00
_cell.angle_gamma   90.00
#
_symmetry.space_group_name_H-M   'P 1'
#
loop_
_entity.id
_entity.type
_entity.pdbx_description
1 polymer ?
#
loop_
_entity_poly.entity_id
_entity_poly.type
_entity_poly.pdbx_seq_one_letter_code
_entity_poly.pdbx_strand_id
1 'polypeptide(L)' 'MEGFVPAEVDEILGLRARGLRSVLLMPLGYRQPDGDWLVNLKKVRRPTEQFITQV' A
#
# COMPACT_ATOMS: atom_id res chain seq x y z
N MET A 1 -1.77 -1.31 0.53
CA MET A 1 -1.96 -2.24 1.65
C MET A 1 -1.49 -3.60 1.20
N GLU A 2 -0.46 -4.13 1.85
CA GLU A 2 0.13 -5.46 1.54
C GLU A 2 -0.36 -6.55 2.50
N GLY A 3 -0.90 -6.18 3.67
CA GLY A 3 -1.44 -7.11 4.67
C GLY A 3 -2.87 -7.56 4.36
N PHE A 4 -3.05 -8.40 3.33
CA PHE A 4 -4.31 -9.07 3.01
C PHE A 4 -4.04 -10.52 2.57
N VAL A 5 -5.09 -11.35 2.41
CA VAL A 5 -4.97 -12.73 1.89
C VAL A 5 -5.19 -12.71 0.37
N PRO A 6 -4.15 -12.84 -0.46
CA PRO A 6 -4.31 -12.70 -1.91
C PRO A 6 -5.23 -13.75 -2.53
N ALA A 7 -5.23 -14.97 -1.99
CA ALA A 7 -6.05 -16.06 -2.50
C ALA A 7 -7.56 -15.76 -2.40
N GLU A 8 -8.01 -15.14 -1.31
CA GLU A 8 -9.42 -14.79 -1.12
C GLU A 8 -9.85 -13.67 -2.07
N VAL A 9 -8.99 -12.67 -2.30
CA VAL A 9 -9.25 -11.59 -3.27
C VAL A 9 -9.24 -12.12 -4.70
N ASP A 10 -8.28 -13.00 -5.02
CA ASP A 10 -8.21 -13.67 -6.33
C ASP A 10 -9.48 -14.46 -6.64
N GLU A 11 -10.04 -15.13 -5.63
CA GLU A 11 -11.26 -15.92 -5.72
C GLU A 11 -12.48 -15.03 -5.97
N ILE A 12 -12.71 -14.02 -5.12
CA ILE A 12 -13.86 -13.10 -5.23
C ILE A 12 -13.88 -12.38 -6.59
N LEU A 13 -12.71 -12.06 -7.14
CA LEU A 13 -12.58 -11.33 -8.40
C LEU A 13 -12.35 -12.24 -9.62
N GLY A 14 -12.24 -13.56 -9.41
CA GLY A 14 -11.98 -14.54 -10.48
C GLY A 14 -10.67 -14.28 -11.24
N LEU A 15 -9.62 -13.79 -10.57
CA LEU A 15 -8.39 -13.33 -11.22
C LEU A 15 -7.62 -14.48 -11.88
N ARG A 16 -7.59 -15.66 -11.25
CA ARG A 16 -6.85 -16.82 -11.77
C ARG A 16 -7.36 -17.29 -13.12
N ALA A 17 -8.68 -17.25 -13.33
CA ALA A 17 -9.30 -17.57 -14.62
C ALA A 17 -8.87 -16.62 -15.74
N ARG A 18 -8.40 -15.42 -15.38
CA ARG A 18 -7.89 -14.39 -16.30
C ARG A 18 -6.37 -14.40 -16.43
N GLY A 19 -5.68 -15.36 -15.80
CA GLY A 19 -4.22 -15.38 -15.71
C GLY A 19 -3.64 -14.26 -14.84
N LEU A 20 -4.45 -13.69 -13.94
CA LEU A 20 -4.07 -12.57 -13.07
C LEU A 20 -3.94 -13.01 -11.61
N ARG A 21 -3.28 -12.16 -10.81
CA ARG A 21 -3.11 -12.32 -9.35
C ARG A 21 -3.13 -10.97 -8.65
N SER A 22 -3.72 -10.91 -7.46
CA SER A 22 -3.71 -9.74 -6.58
C SER A 22 -2.34 -9.59 -5.90
N VAL A 23 -1.83 -8.35 -5.92
CA VAL A 23 -0.49 -8.00 -5.39
C VAL A 23 -0.57 -6.87 -4.36
N LEU A 24 -1.37 -5.86 -4.64
CA LEU A 24 -1.50 -4.67 -3.80
C LEU A 24 -2.97 -4.21 -3.80
N LEU A 25 -3.45 -3.78 -2.64
CA LEU A 25 -4.70 -3.04 -2.53
C LEU A 25 -4.41 -1.56 -2.29
N MET A 26 -5.08 -0.68 -3.04
CA MET A 26 -4.97 0.78 -2.89
C MET A 26 -6.33 1.37 -2.51
N PRO A 27 -6.62 1.52 -1.21
CA PRO A 27 -7.81 2.22 -0.76
C PRO A 27 -7.74 3.70 -1.17
N LEU A 28 -8.79 4.20 -1.81
CA LEU A 28 -8.94 5.61 -2.19
C LEU A 28 -10.19 6.19 -1.52
N GLY A 29 -10.08 7.40 -1.00
CA GLY A 29 -11.17 8.08 -0.32
C GLY A 29 -10.69 9.30 0.47
N TYR A 30 -11.57 9.83 1.30
CA TYR A 30 -11.25 10.92 2.23
C TYR A 30 -10.90 10.37 3.60
N ARG A 31 -10.00 11.06 4.31
CA ARG A 31 -9.64 10.71 5.68
C ARG A 31 -10.80 11.00 6.61
N GLN A 32 -10.98 10.16 7.62
CA GLN A 32 -11.82 10.48 8.76
C GLN A 32 -10.95 11.25 9.77
N PRO A 33 -11.29 12.52 10.10
CA PRO A 33 -10.41 13.38 10.91
C PRO A 33 -10.03 12.81 12.28
N ASP A 34 -10.99 12.18 12.98
CA ASP A 34 -10.80 11.72 14.35
C ASP A 34 -10.12 10.35 14.46
N GLY A 35 -10.08 9.57 13.37
CA GLY A 35 -9.53 8.21 13.35
C GLY A 35 -8.15 8.08 12.74
N ASP A 36 -7.67 9.09 11.99
CA ASP A 36 -6.34 9.09 11.39
C ASP A 36 -5.33 9.79 12.30
N TRP A 37 -4.85 9.09 13.34
CA TRP A 37 -3.81 9.63 14.22
C TRP A 37 -2.47 9.86 13.51
N LEU A 38 -2.26 9.29 12.32
CA LEU A 38 -1.02 9.42 11.56
C LEU A 38 -0.93 10.76 10.81
N VAL A 39 -2.06 11.46 10.62
CA VAL A 39 -2.17 12.66 9.78
C VAL A 39 -1.16 13.76 10.12
N ASN A 40 -0.86 13.94 11.41
CA ASN A 40 0.01 15.01 11.92
C ASN A 40 1.44 14.53 12.20
N LEU A 41 1.76 13.25 12.01
CA LEU A 41 3.10 12.73 12.28
C LEU A 41 4.09 13.17 11.21
N LYS A 42 5.32 13.49 11.62
CA LYS A 42 6.40 13.84 10.70
C LYS A 42 6.74 12.65 9.80
N LYS A 43 6.92 12.92 8.50
CA LYS A 43 7.44 11.93 7.56
C LYS A 43 8.91 11.68 7.86
N VAL A 44 9.25 10.46 8.25
CA VAL A 44 10.63 10.02 8.50
C VAL A 44 11.17 9.29 7.26
N ARG A 45 12.36 9.67 6.80
CA ARG A 45 13.06 9.07 5.65
C ARG A 45 14.55 8.93 5.98
N ARG A 46 15.26 8.05 5.27
CA ARG A 46 16.72 7.98 5.36
C ARG A 46 17.32 9.30 4.84
N PRO A 47 18.43 9.79 5.42
CA PRO A 47 19.16 10.93 4.87
C PRO A 47 19.54 10.71 3.40
N THR A 48 19.54 11.78 2.61
CA THR A 48 19.82 11.73 1.16
C THR A 48 21.19 11.14 0.88
N GLU A 49 22.19 11.52 1.67
CA GLU A 49 23.58 11.10 1.56
C GLU A 49 23.77 9.59 1.82
N GLN A 50 22.82 8.96 2.52
CA GLN A 50 22.80 7.52 2.78
C GLN A 50 21.94 6.73 1.78
N PHE A 51 21.12 7.42 0.98
CA PHE A 51 20.16 6.80 0.07
C PHE A 51 20.53 6.96 -1.40
N ILE A 52 21.20 8.06 -1.78
CA ILE A 52 21.53 8.42 -3.16
C ILE A 52 23.04 8.37 -3.35
N THR A 53 23.49 7.74 -4.44
CA THR A 53 24.86 7.85 -4.95
C THR A 53 24.85 8.72 -6.20
N GLN A 54 25.69 9.75 -6.25
CA GLN A 54 25.90 10.60 -7.42
C GLN A 54 27.16 10.14 -8.16
N VAL A 55 27.11 10.08 -9.49
CA VAL A 55 28.19 9.69 -10.40
C VAL A 55 28.44 10.75 -11.46
#